data_AF-A0A964R435-F1
#
_entry.id   AF-A0A964R435-F1
#
_cell.length_a   1.000
_cell.length_b   1.000
_cell.length_c   1.000
_cell.angle_alpha   90.00
_cell.angle_beta   90.00
_cell.angle_gamma   90.00
#
_symmetry.space_group_name_H-M   'P 1'
#
loop_
_entity.id
_entity.type
_entity.pdbx_description
1 polymer ?
#
loop_
_entity_poly.entity_id
_entity_poly.type
_entity_poly.pdbx_seq_one_letter_code
_entity_poly.pdbx_strand_id
1 'polypeptide(L)' 'MDVDTVRLWAIVGIITVGTITPAISIGWIGSTALKSIARNPEAGTKIQTAMILAVAFAEAIAVYALVVALVVKFVA' A
#
# COMPACT_ATOMS: atom_id res chain seq x y z
N MET A 1 6.72 -16.78 26.20
CA MET A 1 6.67 -15.38 25.74
C MET A 1 5.59 -14.69 26.52
N ASP A 2 5.85 -13.51 27.05
CA ASP A 2 4.80 -12.67 27.64
C ASP A 2 3.87 -12.13 26.54
N VAL A 3 2.67 -11.70 26.94
CA VAL A 3 1.61 -11.25 26.03
C VAL A 3 2.05 -10.01 25.23
N ASP A 4 2.82 -9.11 25.83
CA ASP A 4 3.26 -7.88 25.18
C ASP A 4 4.26 -8.16 24.07
N THR A 5 5.17 -9.11 24.28
CA THR A 5 6.09 -9.61 23.27
C THR A 5 5.32 -10.26 22.12
N VAL A 6 4.27 -11.05 22.40
CA VAL A 6 3.43 -11.65 21.34
C VAL A 6 2.72 -10.57 20.52
N ARG A 7 2.13 -9.56 21.17
CA ARG A 7 1.48 -8.43 20.48
C ARG A 7 2.47 -7.68 19.58
N LEU A 8 3.68 -7.44 20.05
CA LEU A 8 4.71 -6.73 19.28
C LEU A 8 5.05 -7.50 17.99
N TRP A 9 5.30 -8.81 18.08
CA TRP A 9 5.59 -9.64 16.90
C TRP A 9 4.41 -9.72 15.93
N ALA A 10 3.17 -9.77 16.44
CA ALA A 10 1.98 -9.73 15.61
C ALA A 10 1.88 -8.41 14.82
N ILE A 11 2.10 -7.27 15.48
CA ILE A 11 2.10 -5.94 14.84
C ILE A 11 3.16 -5.86 13.75
N VAL A 12 4.38 -6.32 14.04
CA VAL A 12 5.47 -6.35 13.04
C VAL A 12 5.06 -7.18 11.84
N GLY A 13 4.54 -8.39 12.05
CA GLY A 13 4.08 -9.27 10.97
C GLY A 13 2.98 -8.63 10.10
N ILE A 14 1.97 -8.02 10.73
CA ILE A 14 0.85 -7.36 10.04
C ILE A 14 1.35 -6.21 9.19
N ILE A 15 2.18 -5.32 9.74
CA ILE A 15 2.69 -4.16 9.01
C ILE A 15 3.61 -4.59 7.87
N THR A 16 4.58 -5.48 8.13
CA THR A 16 5.52 -5.92 7.10
C THR A 16 4.80 -6.59 5.93
N VAL A 17 3.95 -7.58 6.19
CA VAL A 17 3.23 -8.29 5.11
C VAL A 17 2.20 -7.39 4.44
N GLY A 18 1.48 -6.58 5.23
CA GLY A 18 0.40 -5.72 4.74
C GLY A 18 0.88 -4.54 3.89
N THR A 19 2.14 -4.12 4.01
CA THR A 19 2.68 -2.96 3.27
C THR A 19 3.54 -3.35 2.07
N ILE A 20 4.20 -4.51 2.08
CA ILE A 20 5.06 -4.95 0.96
C ILE A 20 4.27 -5.05 -0.34
N THR A 21 3.09 -5.68 -0.31
CA THR A 21 2.31 -5.90 -1.53
C THR A 21 1.83 -4.57 -2.13
N PRO A 22 1.20 -3.65 -1.37
CA PRO A 22 0.85 -2.32 -1.85
C PRO A 22 2.06 -1.54 -2.39
N ALA A 23 3.19 -1.56 -1.69
CA ALA A 23 4.40 -0.84 -2.13
C ALA A 23 4.88 -1.32 -3.52
N ILE A 24 4.90 -2.64 -3.74
CA ILE A 24 5.26 -3.22 -5.05
C ILE A 24 4.23 -2.83 -6.11
N SER A 25 2.93 -2.94 -5.81
CA SER A 25 1.86 -2.57 -6.73
C SER A 25 1.92 -1.10 -7.15
N ILE A 26 2.15 -0.19 -6.20
CA ILE A 26 2.27 1.25 -6.46
C ILE A 26 3.48 1.54 -7.35
N GLY A 27 4.63 0.92 -7.05
CA GLY A 27 5.83 1.03 -7.89
C GLY A 27 5.58 0.56 -9.32
N TRP A 28 4.85 -0.53 -9.49
CA TRP A 28 4.52 -1.07 -10.82
C TRP A 28 3.51 -0.20 -11.57
N ILE A 29 2.47 0.29 -10.90
CA ILE A 29 1.48 1.21 -11.45
C ILE A 29 2.17 2.48 -11.94
N GLY A 30 3.01 3.11 -11.10
CA GLY A 30 3.74 4.34 -11.45
C GLY A 30 4.69 4.13 -12.63
N SER A 31 5.50 3.07 -12.61
CA SER A 31 6.39 2.67 -13.71
C SER A 31 5.65 2.52 -15.03
N THR A 32 4.51 1.83 -15.02
CA THR A 32 3.70 1.59 -16.22
C THR A 32 3.06 2.87 -16.72
N ALA A 33 2.53 3.70 -15.83
CA ALA A 33 1.96 4.99 -16.19
C ALA A 33 3.00 5.91 -16.83
N LEU A 34 4.19 6.04 -16.23
CA LEU A 34 5.28 6.86 -16.79
C LEU A 34 5.70 6.38 -18.18
N LYS A 35 5.85 5.07 -18.39
CA LYS A 35 6.15 4.49 -19.72
C LYS A 35 5.05 4.78 -20.74
N SER A 36 3.78 4.71 -20.34
CA SER A 36 2.65 5.03 -21.21
C SER A 36 2.60 6.52 -21.58
N ILE A 37 2.87 7.42 -20.62
CA ILE A 37 2.94 8.86 -20.86
C ILE A 37 4.11 9.19 -21.80
N ALA A 38 5.28 8.58 -21.61
CA ALA A 38 6.42 8.77 -22.49
C ALA A 38 6.14 8.35 -23.95
N ARG A 39 5.31 7.31 -24.16
CA ARG A 39 4.91 6.84 -25.48
C ARG A 39 3.77 7.65 -26.10
N ASN A 40 2.91 8.25 -25.30
CA ASN A 40 1.82 9.10 -25.75
C ASN A 40 1.62 10.30 -24.80
N PRO A 41 2.39 11.39 -24.99
CA PRO A 41 2.35 12.56 -24.11
C PRO A 41 0.99 13.26 -24.08
N GLU A 42 0.25 13.24 -25.19
CA GLU A 42 -1.08 13.87 -25.30
C GLU A 42 -2.12 13.21 -24.37
N ALA A 43 -1.94 11.92 -24.07
CA ALA A 43 -2.79 11.19 -23.12
C ALA A 43 -2.37 11.38 -21.65
N GLY A 44 -1.36 12.21 -21.37
CA GLY A 44 -0.70 12.33 -20.08
C GLY A 44 -1.64 12.52 -18.89
N THR A 45 -2.52 13.53 -18.97
CA THR A 45 -3.47 13.85 -17.91
C THR A 45 -4.43 12.69 -17.62
N LYS A 46 -4.96 12.05 -18.66
CA LYS A 46 -5.89 10.90 -18.51
C LYS A 46 -5.20 9.71 -17.85
N ILE A 47 -3.96 9.42 -18.24
CA ILE A 47 -3.16 8.35 -17.63
C ILE A 47 -2.87 8.68 -16.17
N GLN A 48 -2.50 9.92 -15.85
CA GLN A 48 -2.22 10.35 -14.48
C GLN A 48 -3.46 10.21 -13.58
N THR A 49 -4.64 10.60 -14.05
CA THR A 49 -5.89 10.43 -13.29
C THR A 49 -6.17 8.96 -12.99
N ALA A 50 -6.05 8.09 -13.99
CA ALA A 50 -6.24 6.64 -13.80
C ALA A 50 -5.19 6.04 -12.86
N MET A 51 -3.93 6.48 -12.97
CA MET A 51 -2.82 6.06 -12.10
C MET A 51 -3.10 6.43 -10.64
N ILE A 52 -3.50 7.67 -10.35
CA ILE A 52 -3.79 8.12 -8.98
C ILE A 52 -4.91 7.28 -8.38
N LEU A 53 -5.98 7.01 -9.13
CA LEU A 53 -7.09 6.17 -8.67
C LEU A 53 -6.61 4.74 -8.34
N ALA A 54 -5.80 4.14 -9.22
CA ALA A 54 -5.25 2.81 -9.00
C ALA A 54 -4.31 2.76 -7.78
N VAL A 55 -3.47 3.78 -7.59
CA VAL A 55 -2.61 3.92 -6.41
C VAL A 55 -3.44 4.05 -5.14
N ALA A 56 -4.52 4.85 -5.15
CA ALA A 56 -5.40 5.00 -3.98
C ALA A 56 -6.05 3.67 -3.57
N PHE A 57 -6.48 2.85 -4.55
CA PHE A 57 -6.99 1.51 -4.26
C PHE A 57 -5.92 0.55 -3.73
N ALA A 58 -4.70 0.62 -4.27
CA ALA A 58 -3.59 -0.18 -3.76
C ALA A 58 -3.22 0.22 -2.32
N GLU A 59 -3.16 1.51 -2.04
CA GLU A 59 -2.83 2.07 -0.72
C GLU A 59 -3.87 1.69 0.35
N ALA A 60 -5.15 1.58 -0.03
CA ALA A 60 -6.22 1.20 0.91
C ALA A 60 -5.94 -0.13 1.63
N ILE A 61 -5.24 -1.06 0.99
CA ILE A 61 -4.84 -2.34 1.58
C ILE A 61 -3.82 -2.12 2.71
N ALA A 62 -2.83 -1.25 2.50
CA ALA A 62 -1.86 -0.89 3.53
C ALA A 62 -2.52 -0.16 4.71
N VAL A 63 -3.50 0.70 4.43
CA VAL A 63 -4.29 1.38 5.46
C VAL A 63 -5.07 0.37 6.31
N TYR A 64 -5.68 -0.65 5.72
CA TYR A 64 -6.34 -1.70 6.50
C TYR A 64 -5.36 -2.47 7.39
N ALA A 65 -4.17 -2.80 6.89
CA ALA A 65 -3.13 -3.44 7.72
C ALA A 65 -2.71 -2.55 8.90
N LEU A 66 -2.55 -1.24 8.67
CA LEU A 66 -2.28 -0.26 9.74
C LEU A 66 -3.42 -0.24 10.77
N VAL A 67 -4.67 -0.19 10.33
CA VAL A 67 -5.84 -0.20 11.24
C VAL A 67 -5.85 -1.45 12.11
N VAL A 68 -5.62 -2.63 11.52
CA VAL A 68 -5.56 -3.89 12.28
C VAL A 68 -4.40 -3.89 13.28
N ALA A 69 -3.23 -3.39 12.89
CA ALA A 69 -2.09 -3.26 13.79
C ALA A 69 -2.38 -2.33 14.98
N LEU A 70 -3.09 -1.22 14.75
CA LEU A 70 -3.51 -0.29 15.82
C LEU A 70 -4.53 -0.95 16.75
N VAL A 71 -5.47 -1.73 16.22
CA VAL A 71 -6.42 -2.52 17.03
C VAL A 71 -5.65 -3.50 17.93
N VAL A 72 -4.66 -4.21 17.39
CA VAL A 72 -3.82 -5.13 18.18
C VAL A 72 -2.99 -4.38 19.24
N LYS A 73 -2.61 -3.12 18.99
CA LYS A 73 -1.81 -2.34 19.94
C LYS A 73 -2.62 -1.77 21.10
N PHE A 74 -3.83 -1.30 20.84
CA PHE A 74 -4.58 -0.45 21.77
C PHE A 74 -5.88 -1.07 22.28
N VAL A 75 -6.40 -2.10 21.61
CA VAL A 75 -7.71 -2.68 21.93
C VAL A 75 -7.59 -4.14 22.36
N ALA A 76 -6.84 -4.95 21.62
CA ALA A 76 -6.66 -6.38 21.89
C ALA A 76 -5.52 -6.64 22.86
#